data_AF-A0A956H9G0-F1
#
_entry.id   AF-A0A956H9G0-F1
#
_cell.length_a   1.000
_cell.length_b   1.000
_cell.length_c   1.000
_cell.angle_alpha   90.00
_cell.angle_beta   90.00
_cell.angle_gamma   90.00
#
_symmetry.space_group_name_H-M   'P 1'
#
loop_
_entity.id
_entity.type
_entity.pdbx_description
1 polymer ?
#
loop_
_entity_poly.entity_id
_entity_poly.type
_entity_poly.pdbx_seq_one_letter_code
_entity_poly.pdbx_strand_id
1 'polypeptide(L)'
;PRARAARPDDPELRASEPVALAWAEGEDPSVATLTLDAPVGPGADVTVELDFLTQLPRVFARTGHADDFHMVAQWYPKLAVLDPRDGWRNHVFTLHSEFYADFGDYTVELDVPANQIVGATGVRVSDEVVGDRRKLRYEAEMVHDFAWVADPDFVERWGEYEGIRIRQLIQPEHAQQSLVDVGAEEATSALQSLRFGPYAWSTLTIINAPK
;
A
#
# COMPACT_ATOMS: atom_id res chain seq x y z
N PRO A 1 20.98 -2.28 9.36
CA PRO A 1 21.07 -1.55 8.07
C PRO A 1 19.96 -0.49 8.01
N ARG A 2 20.30 0.79 8.15
CA ARG A 2 19.34 1.89 8.03
C ARG A 2 19.25 2.25 6.55
N ALA A 3 18.14 1.90 5.90
CA ALA A 3 17.83 2.45 4.59
C ALA A 3 17.66 3.96 4.75
N ARG A 4 18.38 4.74 3.93
CA ARG A 4 18.14 6.17 3.82
C ARG A 4 16.97 6.32 2.86
N ALA A 5 15.81 6.76 3.35
CA ALA A 5 14.76 7.26 2.48
C ALA A 5 15.30 8.50 1.77
N ALA A 6 15.68 8.36 0.49
CA ALA A 6 15.93 9.52 -0.36
C ALA A 6 14.60 10.26 -0.54
N ARG A 7 14.64 11.60 -0.51
CA ARG A 7 13.43 12.40 -0.75
C ARG A 7 13.07 12.31 -2.24
N PRO A 8 11.78 12.26 -2.60
CA PRO A 8 11.35 12.29 -4.01
C PRO A 8 11.84 13.52 -4.80
N ASP A 9 12.26 14.57 -4.10
CA ASP A 9 12.73 15.84 -4.67
C ASP A 9 14.26 15.98 -4.69
N ASP A 10 15.04 14.90 -4.57
CA ASP A 10 16.50 14.99 -4.73
C ASP A 10 16.85 15.26 -6.21
N PRO A 11 17.38 16.46 -6.55
CA PRO A 11 17.66 16.82 -7.93
C PRO A 11 18.77 15.97 -8.57
N GLU A 12 19.56 15.23 -7.79
CA GLU A 12 20.57 14.30 -8.33
C GLU A 12 19.97 12.97 -8.83
N LEU A 13 18.72 12.62 -8.45
CA LEU A 13 18.04 11.40 -8.91
C LEU A 13 17.45 11.52 -10.32
N ARG A 14 17.08 12.73 -10.75
CA ARG A 14 16.44 13.00 -12.06
C ARG A 14 17.39 13.04 -13.26
N ALA A 15 18.62 12.57 -13.10
CA ALA A 15 19.72 12.83 -14.04
C ALA A 15 19.90 11.77 -15.14
N SER A 16 19.12 10.69 -15.16
CA SER A 16 19.22 9.63 -16.17
C SER A 16 18.18 9.78 -17.29
N GLU A 17 18.57 9.42 -18.52
CA GLU A 17 17.62 9.31 -19.63
C GLU A 17 16.61 8.17 -19.35
N PRO A 18 15.34 8.32 -19.74
CA PRO A 18 14.34 7.28 -19.56
C PRO A 18 14.76 5.97 -20.24
N VAL A 19 14.73 4.87 -19.49
CA VAL A 19 15.02 3.53 -20.01
C VAL A 19 13.71 2.86 -20.41
N ALA A 20 13.65 2.32 -21.63
CA ALA A 20 12.48 1.58 -22.09
C ALA A 20 12.37 0.23 -21.36
N LEU A 21 11.20 -0.07 -20.80
CA LEU A 21 10.90 -1.39 -20.26
C LEU A 21 10.76 -2.40 -21.40
N ALA A 22 11.39 -3.57 -21.23
CA ALA A 22 11.24 -4.69 -22.15
C ALA A 22 10.07 -5.58 -21.71
N TRP A 23 9.23 -5.94 -22.67
CA TRP A 23 8.10 -6.85 -22.53
C TRP A 23 8.32 -8.04 -23.46
N ALA A 24 8.00 -9.26 -23.02
CA ALA A 24 8.05 -10.41 -23.90
C ALA A 24 6.80 -10.41 -24.81
N GLU A 25 7.01 -10.46 -26.13
CA GLU A 25 5.94 -10.45 -27.13
C GLU A 25 5.03 -11.68 -26.97
N GLY A 26 3.75 -11.47 -26.70
CA GLY A 26 2.76 -12.53 -26.48
C GLY A 26 2.66 -13.06 -25.06
N GLU A 27 3.44 -12.54 -24.10
CA GLU A 27 3.29 -12.83 -22.68
C GLU A 27 2.38 -11.81 -21.96
N ASP A 28 2.01 -12.11 -20.72
CA ASP A 28 1.17 -11.24 -19.90
C ASP A 28 1.84 -9.87 -19.67
N PRO A 29 1.16 -8.74 -19.95
CA PRO A 29 1.72 -7.40 -19.78
C PRO A 29 1.89 -6.98 -18.32
N SER A 30 1.75 -7.88 -17.35
CA SER A 30 1.99 -7.59 -15.93
C SER A 30 3.46 -7.77 -15.50
N VAL A 31 4.35 -8.27 -16.38
CA VAL A 31 5.78 -8.47 -16.07
C VAL A 31 6.66 -7.74 -17.09
N ALA A 32 7.51 -6.84 -16.60
CA ALA A 32 8.50 -6.11 -17.39
C ALA A 32 9.91 -6.35 -16.86
N THR A 33 10.89 -6.27 -17.77
CA THR A 33 12.32 -6.28 -17.42
C THR A 33 12.94 -4.90 -17.63
N LEU A 34 13.62 -4.40 -16.60
CA LEU A 34 14.51 -3.24 -16.67
C LEU A 34 15.95 -3.73 -16.71
N THR A 35 16.68 -3.40 -17.78
CA THR A 35 18.13 -3.67 -17.87
C THR A 35 18.89 -2.44 -17.42
N LEU A 36 19.76 -2.60 -16.43
CA LEU A 36 20.62 -1.53 -15.92
C LEU A 36 21.91 -1.44 -16.75
N ASP A 37 22.47 -0.24 -16.88
CA ASP A 37 23.72 0.00 -17.62
C ASP A 37 24.93 -0.67 -16.96
N ALA A 38 24.86 -0.91 -15.64
CA ALA A 38 25.91 -1.55 -14.86
C ALA A 38 25.31 -2.51 -13.82
N PRO A 39 26.03 -3.59 -13.46
CA PRO A 39 25.58 -4.52 -12.43
C PRO A 39 25.60 -3.87 -11.03
N VAL A 40 24.61 -4.20 -10.21
CA VAL A 40 24.55 -3.79 -8.80
C VAL A 40 25.29 -4.82 -7.95
N GLY A 41 26.38 -4.40 -7.30
CA GLY A 41 27.19 -5.27 -6.45
C GLY A 41 26.55 -5.56 -5.09
N PRO A 42 27.03 -6.56 -4.34
CA PRO A 42 26.53 -6.87 -2.99
C PRO A 42 26.62 -5.66 -2.05
N GLY A 43 25.50 -5.28 -1.44
CA GLY A 43 25.40 -4.14 -0.53
C GLY A 43 25.46 -2.77 -1.21
N ALA A 44 25.46 -2.72 -2.55
CA ALA A 44 25.23 -1.51 -3.30
C ALA A 44 23.72 -1.28 -3.49
N ASP A 45 23.35 -0.02 -3.66
CA ASP A 45 21.98 0.41 -3.88
C ASP A 45 21.79 0.88 -5.33
N VAL A 46 20.56 0.80 -5.82
CA VAL A 46 20.11 1.40 -7.07
C VAL A 46 18.78 2.09 -6.83
N THR A 47 18.55 3.24 -7.46
CA THR A 47 17.25 3.91 -7.45
C THR A 47 16.57 3.69 -8.79
N VAL A 48 15.32 3.25 -8.74
CA VAL A 48 14.47 3.07 -9.92
C VAL A 48 13.30 4.02 -9.78
N GLU A 49 13.15 4.92 -10.75
CA GLU A 49 11.99 5.80 -10.90
C GLU A 49 11.11 5.27 -12.02
N LEU A 50 9.79 5.23 -11.76
CA LEU A 50 8.84 4.69 -12.70
C LEU A 50 7.56 5.53 -12.70
N ASP A 51 7.26 6.11 -13.85
CA ASP A 51 5.95 6.68 -14.14
C ASP A 51 5.04 5.58 -14.72
N PHE A 52 3.89 5.38 -14.11
CA PHE A 52 2.93 4.37 -14.54
C PHE A 52 1.49 4.88 -14.43
N LEU A 53 0.61 4.30 -15.25
CA LEU A 53 -0.82 4.53 -15.21
C LEU A 53 -1.53 3.20 -14.92
N THR A 54 -2.29 3.15 -13.84
CA THR A 54 -3.11 2.00 -13.47
C THR A 54 -4.58 2.34 -13.65
N GLN A 55 -5.29 1.53 -14.44
CA GLN A 55 -6.74 1.63 -14.57
C GLN A 55 -7.42 0.72 -13.55
N LEU A 56 -8.17 1.31 -12.63
CA LEU A 56 -8.94 0.55 -11.64
C LEU A 56 -10.16 -0.10 -12.31
N PRO A 57 -10.38 -1.42 -12.16
CA PRO A 57 -11.60 -2.07 -12.61
C PRO A 57 -12.76 -1.72 -11.67
N ARG A 58 -14.00 -2.06 -12.05
CA ARG A 58 -15.05 -2.21 -11.03
C ARG A 58 -14.60 -3.25 -10.01
N VAL A 59 -14.85 -3.02 -8.72
CA VAL A 59 -14.48 -3.97 -7.66
C VAL A 59 -15.05 -5.35 -7.98
N PHE A 60 -14.17 -6.33 -8.07
CA PHE A 60 -14.52 -7.75 -8.18
C PHE A 60 -13.69 -8.62 -7.21
N ALA A 61 -12.67 -8.03 -6.57
CA ALA A 61 -11.77 -8.68 -5.63
C ALA A 61 -11.07 -7.60 -4.77
N ARG A 62 -9.75 -7.65 -4.66
CA ARG A 62 -8.92 -6.86 -3.73
C ARG A 62 -8.60 -5.44 -4.23
N THR A 63 -9.03 -5.10 -5.45
CA THR A 63 -8.78 -3.80 -6.10
C THR A 63 -9.94 -3.42 -7.01
N GLY A 64 -10.31 -2.14 -7.00
CA GLY A 64 -11.26 -1.55 -7.93
C GLY A 64 -12.00 -0.37 -7.32
N HIS A 65 -13.04 0.06 -8.03
CA HIS A 65 -13.97 1.08 -7.57
C HIS A 65 -15.44 0.64 -7.68
N ALA A 66 -16.30 1.22 -6.87
CA ALA A 66 -17.75 1.09 -6.94
C ALA A 66 -18.37 2.45 -6.57
N ASP A 67 -18.98 3.13 -7.55
CA ASP A 67 -19.41 4.53 -7.41
C ASP A 67 -18.25 5.41 -6.88
N ASP A 68 -18.40 6.05 -5.72
CA ASP A 68 -17.35 6.86 -5.08
C ASP A 68 -16.38 6.08 -4.20
N PHE A 69 -16.68 4.80 -3.91
CA PHE A 69 -15.83 3.90 -3.14
C PHE A 69 -14.65 3.41 -3.99
N HIS A 70 -13.45 3.48 -3.44
CA HIS A 70 -12.23 2.97 -4.02
C HIS A 70 -11.55 2.02 -3.02
N MET A 71 -11.18 0.84 -3.49
CA MET A 71 -10.31 -0.09 -2.77
C MET A 71 -9.11 -0.39 -3.65
N VAL A 72 -7.91 -0.02 -3.20
CA VAL A 72 -6.74 0.06 -4.05
C VAL A 72 -5.58 -0.69 -3.38
N ALA A 73 -5.54 -2.00 -3.61
CA ALA A 73 -4.39 -2.85 -3.32
C ALA A 73 -3.64 -3.19 -4.62
N GLN A 74 -2.40 -3.67 -4.53
CA GLN A 74 -1.66 -4.24 -5.67
C GLN A 74 -1.69 -3.36 -6.94
N TRP A 75 -1.60 -2.04 -6.73
CA TRP A 75 -1.92 -1.02 -7.74
C TRP A 75 -0.69 -0.37 -8.36
N TYR A 76 0.47 -0.64 -7.78
CA TYR A 76 1.78 -0.13 -8.19
C TYR A 76 2.70 -1.27 -8.60
N PRO A 77 3.63 -1.04 -9.54
CA PRO A 77 4.63 -2.02 -9.92
C PRO A 77 5.54 -2.38 -8.73
N LYS A 78 5.78 -3.68 -8.55
CA LYS A 78 6.68 -4.20 -7.50
C LYS A 78 7.90 -4.83 -8.15
N LEU A 79 9.05 -4.66 -7.52
CA LEU A 79 10.26 -5.38 -7.92
C LEU A 79 10.09 -6.86 -7.60
N ALA A 80 10.44 -7.71 -8.57
CA ALA A 80 10.53 -9.15 -8.35
C ALA A 80 11.55 -9.43 -7.24
N VAL A 81 11.31 -10.45 -6.41
CA VAL A 81 12.27 -10.84 -5.36
C VAL A 81 13.41 -11.62 -5.98
N LEU A 82 14.66 -11.30 -5.62
CA LEU A 82 15.83 -12.08 -6.02
C LEU A 82 16.02 -13.25 -5.05
N ASP A 83 15.66 -14.46 -5.48
CA ASP A 83 15.91 -15.67 -4.73
C ASP A 83 17.38 -16.12 -4.90
N PRO A 84 18.12 -16.43 -3.80
CA PRO A 84 19.52 -16.82 -3.88
C PRO A 84 19.80 -18.12 -4.64
N ARG A 85 18.79 -18.99 -4.83
CA ARG A 85 18.93 -20.29 -5.48
C ARG A 85 18.41 -20.26 -6.90
N ASP A 86 17.24 -19.66 -7.09
CA ASP A 86 16.49 -19.76 -8.36
C ASP A 86 16.48 -18.46 -9.17
N GLY A 87 17.09 -17.38 -8.65
CA GLY A 87 17.13 -16.08 -9.32
C GLY A 87 15.85 -15.25 -9.12
N TRP A 88 15.57 -14.34 -10.04
CA TRP A 88 14.41 -13.44 -9.92
C TRP A 88 13.08 -14.21 -9.97
N ARG A 89 12.22 -13.95 -8.99
CA ARG A 89 10.84 -14.46 -8.95
C ARG A 89 9.92 -13.54 -9.74
N ASN A 90 9.89 -13.73 -11.05
CA ASN A 90 9.15 -12.90 -12.00
C ASN A 90 7.95 -13.63 -12.64
N HIS A 91 7.35 -14.58 -11.92
CA HIS A 91 6.16 -15.28 -12.41
C HIS A 91 4.95 -14.34 -12.46
N VAL A 92 4.17 -14.46 -13.54
CA VAL A 92 2.94 -13.70 -13.74
C VAL A 92 1.96 -13.97 -12.60
N PHE A 93 1.34 -12.91 -12.09
CA PHE A 93 0.29 -13.01 -11.10
C PHE A 93 -0.99 -13.57 -11.75
N THR A 94 -1.53 -14.64 -11.18
CA THR A 94 -2.78 -15.27 -11.59
C THR A 94 -3.76 -15.33 -10.42
N LEU A 95 -5.03 -15.63 -10.71
CA LEU A 95 -6.08 -15.78 -9.68
C LEU A 95 -5.72 -16.78 -8.55
N HIS A 96 -4.84 -17.76 -8.83
CA HIS A 96 -4.45 -18.80 -7.89
C HIS A 96 -3.04 -18.61 -7.31
N SER A 97 -2.38 -17.50 -7.61
CA SER A 97 -1.09 -17.15 -7.01
C SER A 97 -1.25 -16.20 -5.84
N GLU A 98 -0.29 -16.23 -4.92
CA GLU A 98 -0.18 -15.28 -3.83
C GLU A 98 0.92 -14.26 -4.11
N PHE A 99 0.81 -13.09 -3.47
CA PHE A 99 1.74 -11.98 -3.68
C PHE A 99 3.10 -12.29 -3.03
N TYR A 100 4.15 -12.37 -3.85
CA TYR A 100 5.51 -12.52 -3.37
C TYR A 100 6.30 -11.23 -3.60
N ALA A 101 6.71 -10.61 -2.51
CA ALA A 101 7.44 -9.36 -2.47
C ALA A 101 8.25 -9.31 -1.18
N ASP A 102 9.34 -8.55 -1.17
CA ASP A 102 10.08 -8.26 0.06
C ASP A 102 9.32 -7.25 0.93
N PHE A 103 9.64 -7.25 2.22
CA PHE A 103 9.21 -6.18 3.12
C PHE A 103 9.97 -4.90 2.81
N GLY A 104 9.27 -3.77 2.83
CA GLY A 104 9.86 -2.47 2.54
C GLY A 104 9.30 -1.36 3.42
N ASP A 105 10.00 -0.23 3.39
CA ASP A 105 9.56 1.02 3.97
C ASP A 105 8.93 1.88 2.87
N TYR A 106 7.75 2.41 3.14
CA TYR A 106 6.95 3.17 2.19
C TYR A 106 6.73 4.59 2.70
N THR A 107 6.99 5.57 1.83
CA THR A 107 6.49 6.95 1.96
C THR A 107 5.55 7.19 0.78
N VAL A 108 4.26 7.37 1.06
CA VAL A 108 3.24 7.51 0.02
C VAL A 108 2.53 8.83 0.15
N GLU A 109 2.48 9.59 -0.93
CA GLU A 109 1.67 10.80 -1.05
C GLU A 109 0.45 10.51 -1.94
N LEU A 110 -0.73 10.77 -1.40
CA LEU A 110 -2.01 10.60 -2.09
C LEU A 110 -2.61 11.98 -2.34
N ASP A 111 -3.02 12.23 -3.58
CA ASP A 111 -3.76 13.42 -3.98
C ASP A 111 -5.16 12.98 -4.43
N VAL A 112 -6.18 13.32 -3.65
CA VAL A 112 -7.57 12.89 -3.85
C VAL A 112 -8.55 14.08 -3.83
N PRO A 113 -9.80 13.94 -4.30
CA PRO A 113 -10.82 14.97 -4.09
C PRO A 113 -11.00 15.34 -2.60
N ALA A 114 -11.26 16.61 -2.30
CA ALA A 114 -11.23 17.14 -0.93
C ALA A 114 -12.25 16.48 0.03
N ASN A 115 -13.35 15.96 -0.49
CA ASN A 115 -14.40 15.31 0.29
C ASN A 115 -14.08 13.84 0.64
N GLN A 116 -13.03 13.25 0.07
CA GLN A 116 -12.70 11.85 0.29
C GLN A 116 -12.14 11.62 1.69
N ILE A 117 -12.63 10.58 2.37
CA ILE A 117 -12.04 10.05 3.59
C ILE A 117 -11.17 8.86 3.18
N VAL A 118 -9.88 8.94 3.49
CA VAL A 118 -8.90 7.94 3.05
C VAL A 118 -8.42 7.10 4.23
N GLY A 119 -8.39 5.78 4.04
CA GLY A 119 -7.70 4.80 4.89
C GLY A 119 -6.53 4.20 4.14
N ALA A 120 -5.41 3.94 4.80
CA ALA A 120 -4.25 3.35 4.14
C ALA A 120 -3.37 2.56 5.11
N THR A 121 -2.46 1.75 4.56
CA THR A 121 -1.36 1.13 5.30
C THR A 121 -0.49 2.21 5.96
N GLY A 122 -0.04 1.97 7.19
CA GLY A 122 0.88 2.85 7.90
C GLY A 122 0.22 4.03 8.59
N VAL A 123 1.05 4.97 9.03
CA VAL A 123 0.65 6.14 9.82
C VAL A 123 0.47 7.35 8.90
N ARG A 124 -0.66 8.03 9.00
CA ARG A 124 -0.86 9.34 8.35
C ARG A 124 -0.01 10.40 9.06
N VAL A 125 0.95 10.99 8.35
CA VAL A 125 1.87 12.02 8.87
C VAL A 125 1.51 13.43 8.40
N SER A 126 0.78 13.59 7.29
CA SER A 126 0.21 14.88 6.86
C SER A 126 -1.18 14.74 6.24
N ASP A 127 -1.93 15.84 6.27
CA ASP A 127 -3.30 15.94 5.78
C ASP A 127 -3.63 17.41 5.47
N GLU A 128 -3.58 17.77 4.19
CA GLU A 128 -3.71 19.15 3.72
C GLU A 128 -4.82 19.27 2.69
N VAL A 129 -5.75 20.20 2.87
CA VAL A 129 -6.80 20.51 1.89
C VAL A 129 -6.44 21.80 1.17
N VAL A 130 -6.34 21.73 -0.16
CA VAL A 130 -6.02 22.87 -1.02
C VAL A 130 -7.05 22.93 -2.15
N GLY A 131 -7.97 23.89 -2.07
CA GLY A 131 -9.07 24.00 -3.03
C GLY A 131 -10.00 22.79 -2.94
N ASP A 132 -10.18 22.10 -4.06
CA ASP A 132 -11.00 20.88 -4.21
C ASP A 132 -10.17 19.59 -4.08
N ARG A 133 -8.91 19.69 -3.66
CA ARG A 133 -7.98 18.56 -3.48
C ARG A 133 -7.59 18.39 -2.03
N ARG A 134 -7.30 17.15 -1.64
CA ARG A 134 -6.72 16.76 -0.35
C ARG A 134 -5.46 15.95 -0.60
N LYS A 135 -4.35 16.42 -0.03
CA LYS A 135 -3.04 15.78 -0.06
C LYS A 135 -2.76 15.11 1.27
N LEU A 136 -2.44 13.83 1.23
CA LEU A 136 -2.22 13.00 2.41
C LEU A 136 -0.86 12.32 2.28
N ARG A 137 -0.08 12.30 3.34
CA ARG A 137 1.17 11.54 3.38
C ARG A 137 1.08 10.43 4.42
N TYR A 138 1.48 9.22 4.02
CA TYR A 138 1.55 8.04 4.86
C TYR A 138 2.98 7.50 4.91
N GLU A 139 3.38 7.02 6.09
CA GLU A 139 4.64 6.34 6.32
C GLU A 139 4.37 4.96 6.91
N ALA A 140 4.94 3.92 6.31
CA ALA A 140 4.81 2.53 6.75
C ALA A 140 6.19 1.87 6.74
N GLU A 141 6.60 1.30 7.85
CA GLU A 141 7.90 0.61 7.98
C GLU A 141 7.71 -0.89 8.02
N MET A 142 8.61 -1.62 7.36
CA MET A 142 8.66 -3.08 7.37
C MET A 142 7.29 -3.70 7.03
N VAL A 143 6.63 -3.23 5.96
CA VAL A 143 5.37 -3.80 5.47
C VAL A 143 5.56 -4.49 4.12
N HIS A 144 4.73 -5.50 3.85
CA HIS A 144 4.79 -6.27 2.60
C HIS A 144 4.11 -5.56 1.42
N ASP A 145 3.10 -4.73 1.71
CA ASP A 145 2.30 -4.06 0.69
C ASP A 145 1.72 -2.74 1.23
N PHE A 146 1.47 -1.81 0.31
CA PHE A 146 0.75 -0.58 0.59
C PHE A 146 -0.61 -0.59 -0.10
N ALA A 147 -1.67 -0.62 0.69
CA ALA A 147 -3.05 -0.54 0.21
C ALA A 147 -3.72 0.71 0.78
N TRP A 148 -4.70 1.22 0.05
CA TRP A 148 -5.54 2.33 0.52
C TRP A 148 -6.98 2.20 0.03
N VAL A 149 -7.87 2.87 0.73
CA VAL A 149 -9.29 2.99 0.40
C VAL A 149 -9.71 4.45 0.47
N ALA A 150 -10.72 4.82 -0.30
CA ALA A 150 -11.32 6.14 -0.22
C ALA A 150 -12.82 6.06 -0.45
N ASP A 151 -13.58 6.77 0.37
CA ASP A 151 -15.00 6.98 0.20
C ASP A 151 -15.40 8.28 0.93
N PRO A 152 -16.24 9.16 0.35
CA PRO A 152 -16.72 10.35 1.05
C PRO A 152 -17.67 10.04 2.21
N ASP A 153 -18.33 8.89 2.19
CA ASP A 153 -19.40 8.53 3.12
C ASP A 153 -18.90 7.74 4.34
N PHE A 154 -17.62 7.39 4.40
CA PHE A 154 -17.07 6.67 5.55
C PHE A 154 -17.35 7.38 6.88
N VAL A 155 -17.88 6.61 7.83
CA VAL A 155 -17.93 7.00 9.24
C VAL A 155 -16.64 6.55 9.91
N GLU A 156 -15.87 7.53 10.39
CA GLU A 156 -14.62 7.25 11.11
C GLU A 156 -14.86 7.00 12.60
N ARG A 157 -14.18 5.98 13.13
CA ARG A 157 -14.11 5.65 14.56
C ARG A 157 -12.67 5.35 14.95
N TRP A 158 -12.35 5.61 16.22
CA TRP A 158 -11.01 5.43 16.77
C TRP A 158 -11.08 4.70 18.10
N GLY A 159 -10.08 3.85 18.34
CA GLY A 159 -9.81 3.15 19.59
C GLY A 159 -8.30 3.04 19.82
N GLU A 160 -7.91 2.51 20.98
CA GLU A 160 -6.52 2.28 21.31
C GLU A 160 -6.40 1.03 22.18
N TYR A 161 -5.44 0.16 21.86
CA TYR A 161 -5.16 -1.03 22.64
C TYR A 161 -3.64 -1.22 22.77
N GLU A 162 -3.12 -1.25 24.00
CA GLU A 162 -1.69 -1.48 24.28
C GLU A 162 -0.75 -0.56 23.45
N GLY A 163 -1.16 0.71 23.26
CA GLY A 163 -0.41 1.70 22.48
C GLY A 163 -0.59 1.60 20.95
N ILE A 164 -1.41 0.67 20.46
CA ILE A 164 -1.78 0.54 19.04
C ILE A 164 -3.02 1.39 18.79
N ARG A 165 -2.91 2.36 17.88
CA ARG A 165 -4.06 3.18 17.45
C ARG A 165 -4.90 2.40 16.45
N ILE A 166 -6.13 2.09 16.83
CA ILE A 166 -7.09 1.38 15.97
C ILE A 166 -7.98 2.43 15.31
N ARG A 167 -8.00 2.42 13.98
CA ARG A 167 -8.84 3.29 13.16
C ARG A 167 -9.82 2.44 12.38
N GLN A 168 -11.10 2.74 12.48
CA GLN A 168 -12.11 2.09 11.67
C GLN A 168 -12.72 3.09 10.68
N LEU A 169 -12.86 2.66 9.43
CA LEU A 169 -13.64 3.35 8.40
C LEU A 169 -14.79 2.44 8.00
N ILE A 170 -16.00 2.89 8.28
CA ILE A 170 -17.21 2.07 8.20
C ILE A 170 -18.20 2.74 7.28
N GLN A 171 -18.77 1.99 6.34
CA GLN A 171 -19.88 2.49 5.55
C GLN A 171 -21.11 2.78 6.43
N PRO A 172 -21.87 3.87 6.20
CA PRO A 172 -22.97 4.28 7.06
C PRO A 172 -24.01 3.18 7.36
N GLU A 173 -24.31 2.32 6.40
CA GLU A 173 -25.21 1.17 6.55
C GLU A 173 -24.75 0.14 7.58
N HIS A 174 -23.45 0.12 7.90
CA HIS A 174 -22.84 -0.79 8.89
C HIS A 174 -22.54 -0.09 10.23
N ALA A 175 -22.76 1.22 10.34
CA ALA A 175 -22.40 2.00 11.53
C ALA A 175 -23.16 1.61 12.82
N GLN A 176 -24.34 0.97 12.72
CA GLN A 176 -25.08 0.46 13.87
C GLN A 176 -24.54 -0.89 14.38
N GLN A 177 -23.89 -1.68 13.51
CA GLN A 177 -23.23 -2.94 13.90
C GLN A 177 -21.84 -2.69 14.53
N SER A 178 -21.19 -1.58 14.18
CA SER A 178 -19.78 -1.33 14.53
C SER A 178 -19.48 -1.05 16.01
N LEU A 179 -20.47 -0.74 16.85
CA LEU A 179 -20.24 -0.55 18.29
C LEU A 179 -19.83 -1.85 19.01
N VAL A 180 -20.13 -3.01 18.41
CA VAL A 180 -19.70 -4.32 18.91
C VAL A 180 -18.31 -4.69 18.34
N ASP A 181 -17.92 -4.10 17.20
CA ASP A 181 -16.73 -4.48 16.44
C ASP A 181 -15.44 -3.92 17.05
N VAL A 182 -15.41 -2.67 17.55
CA VAL A 182 -14.19 -2.11 18.19
C VAL A 182 -13.75 -2.97 19.39
N GLY A 183 -14.69 -3.31 20.28
CA GLY A 183 -14.37 -4.14 21.45
C GLY A 183 -13.99 -5.58 21.08
N ALA A 184 -14.57 -6.14 20.01
CA ALA A 184 -14.20 -7.45 19.51
C ALA A 184 -12.81 -7.45 18.85
N GLU A 185 -12.41 -6.35 18.22
CA GLU A 185 -11.10 -6.16 17.60
C GLU A 185 -10.00 -5.89 18.60
N GLU A 186 -10.26 -5.10 19.64
CA GLU A 186 -9.39 -4.98 20.81
C GLU A 186 -9.18 -6.36 21.46
N ALA A 187 -10.27 -7.11 21.67
CA ALA A 187 -10.21 -8.47 22.22
C ALA A 187 -9.49 -9.46 21.28
N THR A 188 -9.65 -9.34 19.96
CA THR A 188 -8.97 -10.20 18.99
C THR A 188 -7.48 -9.87 18.93
N SER A 189 -7.12 -8.59 18.93
CA SER A 189 -5.73 -8.13 18.98
C SER A 189 -5.05 -8.59 20.28
N ALA A 190 -5.77 -8.52 21.41
CA ALA A 190 -5.34 -9.07 22.69
C ALA A 190 -5.09 -10.59 22.61
N LEU A 191 -6.03 -11.35 22.04
CA LEU A 191 -5.94 -12.80 21.92
C LEU A 191 -4.84 -13.26 20.96
N GLN A 192 -4.64 -12.56 19.84
CA GLN A 192 -3.54 -12.81 18.92
C GLN A 192 -2.19 -12.50 19.57
N SER A 193 -2.11 -11.40 20.32
CA SER A 193 -0.88 -11.02 21.03
C SER A 193 -0.43 -12.09 22.03
N LEU A 194 -1.39 -12.71 22.74
CA LEU A 194 -1.13 -13.81 23.66
C LEU A 194 -0.60 -15.08 22.99
N ARG A 195 -0.92 -15.30 21.70
CA ARG A 195 -0.53 -16.53 20.98
C ARG A 195 0.70 -16.36 20.10
N PHE A 196 0.87 -15.20 19.47
CA PHE A 196 1.88 -14.99 18.42
C PHE A 196 2.90 -13.90 18.77
N GLY A 197 2.74 -13.25 19.94
CA GLY A 197 3.53 -12.08 20.33
C GLY A 197 2.84 -10.77 19.96
N PRO A 198 3.31 -9.63 20.51
CA PRO A 198 2.66 -8.34 20.34
C PRO A 198 2.61 -7.93 18.88
N TYR A 199 1.54 -7.23 18.50
CA TYR A 199 1.45 -6.59 17.20
C TYR A 199 2.57 -5.55 17.04
N ALA A 200 3.32 -5.63 15.94
CA ALA A 200 4.58 -4.91 15.79
C ALA A 200 4.43 -3.44 15.41
N TRP A 201 3.26 -3.02 14.92
CA TRP A 201 3.03 -1.66 14.40
C TRP A 201 2.16 -0.82 15.35
N SER A 202 2.37 0.49 15.33
CA SER A 202 1.68 1.45 16.20
C SER A 202 0.26 1.82 15.74
N THR A 203 -0.18 1.32 14.60
CA THR A 203 -1.52 1.57 14.08
C THR A 203 -2.09 0.37 13.34
N LEU A 204 -3.40 0.21 13.45
CA LEU A 204 -4.21 -0.76 12.74
C LEU A 204 -5.40 -0.02 12.12
N THR A 205 -5.52 -0.03 10.79
CA THR A 205 -6.68 0.52 10.08
C THR A 205 -7.57 -0.62 9.59
N ILE A 206 -8.85 -0.56 9.93
CA ILE A 206 -9.84 -1.59 9.62
C ILE A 206 -10.95 -0.95 8.80
N ILE A 207 -11.29 -1.61 7.69
CA ILE A 207 -12.25 -1.11 6.71
C ILE A 207 -13.44 -2.06 6.67
N ASN A 208 -14.63 -1.51 6.89
CA ASN A 208 -15.87 -2.20 6.59
C ASN A 208 -16.40 -1.68 5.24
N ALA A 209 -16.05 -2.40 4.18
CA ALA A 209 -16.35 -2.07 2.79
C ALA A 209 -17.86 -2.21 2.48
N PRO A 210 -18.36 -1.52 1.43
CA PRO A 210 -19.73 -1.69 0.97
C PRO A 210 -19.97 -3.10 0.42
N LYS A 211 -21.24 -3.48 0.28
CA LYS A 211 -21.64 -4.80 -0.24
C LYS A 211 -21.35 -4.99 -1.73
#